data_AF-A0AAV8X262-F1
#
_entry.id   AF-A0AAV8X262-F1
#
_cell.length_a   1.000
_cell.length_b   1.000
_cell.length_c   1.000
_cell.angle_alpha   90.00
_cell.angle_beta   90.00
_cell.angle_gamma   90.00
#
_symmetry.space_group_name_H-M   'P 1'
#
loop_
_entity.id
_entity.type
_entity.pdbx_description
1 polymer ?
#
loop_
_entity_poly.entity_id
_entity_poly.type
_entity_poly.pdbx_seq_one_letter_code
_entity_poly.pdbx_strand_id
1 'polypeptide(L)' 'MKKALDAIGGYRTEHRGLVDVKGKGLMDTYWLTCKEGGQHRTVEMEAPTYFPEDEDTEPVFIKRLRNDSYF' A
#
# COMPACT_ATOMS: atom_id res chain seq x y z
N MET A 1 15.16 -6.49 -2.73
CA MET A 1 15.62 -5.09 -2.89
C MET A 1 14.43 -4.17 -3.05
N LYS A 2 14.29 -3.13 -2.23
CA LYS A 2 13.12 -2.24 -2.17
C LYS A 2 13.25 -1.04 -3.13
N LYS A 3 13.51 -1.35 -4.40
CA LYS A 3 13.93 -0.39 -5.45
C LYS A 3 13.05 0.84 -5.59
N ALA A 4 11.73 0.69 -5.45
CA ALA A 4 10.81 1.82 -5.55
C ALA A 4 10.98 2.81 -4.38
N LEU A 5 11.09 2.30 -3.14
CA LEU A 5 11.34 3.14 -1.97
C LEU A 5 12.72 3.79 -2.03
N ASP A 6 13.72 3.06 -2.51
CA ASP A 6 15.08 3.58 -2.69
C ASP A 6 15.11 4.71 -3.73
N ALA A 7 14.33 4.58 -4.82
CA ALA A 7 14.25 5.59 -5.87
C ALA A 7 13.47 6.86 -5.45
N ILE A 8 12.41 6.70 -4.64
CA ILE A 8 11.66 7.84 -4.11
C ILE A 8 12.44 8.53 -2.98
N GLY A 9 13.18 7.76 -2.18
CA GLY A 9 13.97 8.25 -1.06
C GLY A 9 13.14 8.69 0.15
N GLY A 10 13.84 8.99 1.26
CA GLY A 10 13.23 9.53 2.49
C GLY A 10 12.43 8.54 3.33
N TYR A 11 12.34 7.26 2.95
CA TYR A 11 11.63 6.26 3.74
C TYR A 11 12.58 5.45 4.63
N ARG A 12 12.23 5.29 5.91
CA ARG A 12 12.95 4.42 6.85
C ARG A 12 12.21 3.11 7.02
N THR A 13 12.96 2.02 6.99
CA THR A 13 12.42 0.68 7.18
C THR A 13 13.25 -0.10 8.19
N GLU A 14 12.60 -0.92 9.00
CA GLU A 14 13.23 -1.83 9.95
C GLU A 14 12.98 -3.27 9.56
N HIS A 15 13.99 -4.13 9.70
CA HIS A 15 13.86 -5.56 9.38
C HIS A 15 12.96 -6.25 10.40
N ARG A 16 11.95 -6.97 9.92
CA ARG A 16 11.03 -7.74 10.77
C ARG A 16 11.42 -9.22 10.83
N GLY A 17 11.88 -9.76 9.70
CA GLY A 17 12.23 -11.17 9.55
C GLY A 17 11.50 -11.87 8.41
N LEU A 18 11.68 -13.18 8.35
CA LEU A 18 11.05 -14.05 7.35
C LEU A 18 9.64 -14.43 7.77
N VAL A 19 8.69 -14.31 6.85
CA VAL A 19 7.28 -14.68 7.04
C VAL A 19 6.87 -15.62 5.92
N ASP A 20 6.20 -16.73 6.25
CA ASP A 20 5.63 -17.61 5.24
C ASP A 20 4.37 -16.98 4.62
N VAL A 21 4.44 -16.70 3.32
CA VAL A 21 3.37 -16.06 2.56
C VAL A 21 2.90 -17.03 1.49
N LYS A 22 1.62 -17.42 1.57
CA LYS A 22 0.99 -18.32 0.59
C LYS A 22 1.24 -17.84 -0.84
N GLY A 23 1.80 -18.72 -1.68
CA GLY A 23 2.14 -18.42 -3.08
C GLY A 23 3.44 -17.64 -3.30
N LYS A 24 4.16 -17.29 -2.23
CA LYS A 24 5.49 -16.65 -2.27
C LYS A 24 6.55 -17.38 -1.43
N GLY A 25 6.13 -18.30 -0.57
CA GLY A 25 7.00 -18.99 0.38
C GLY A 25 7.49 -18.04 1.46
N LEU A 26 8.68 -18.32 2.00
CA LEU A 26 9.32 -17.44 2.98
C LEU A 26 9.73 -16.12 2.34
N MET A 27 9.07 -15.05 2.76
CA MET A 27 9.31 -13.69 2.30
C MET A 27 10.02 -12.88 3.38
N ASP A 28 11.07 -12.16 2.99
CA ASP A 28 11.75 -11.21 3.87
C ASP A 28 10.92 -9.94 4.02
N THR A 29 10.57 -9.58 5.26
CA THR A 29 9.63 -8.51 5.58
C THR A 29 10.26 -7.40 6.39
N TYR A 30 9.73 -6.19 6.21
CA TYR A 30 10.22 -4.96 6.82
C TYR A 30 9.05 -4.10 7.28
N TRP A 31 9.20 -3.42 8.41
CA TRP A 31 8.31 -2.36 8.84
C TRP A 31 8.68 -1.05 8.15
N LEU A 32 7.68 -0.27 7.74
CA LEU A 32 7.89 1.12 7.34
C LEU A 32 7.68 2.00 8.57
N THR A 33 8.75 2.66 9.04
CA THR A 33 8.73 3.37 10.33
C THR A 33 8.65 4.88 10.17
N CYS A 34 9.08 5.43 9.04
CA CYS A 34 9.06 6.87 8.82
C CYS A 34 9.10 7.25 7.34
N LYS A 35 8.59 8.44 7.03
CA LYS A 35 8.92 9.21 5.82
C LYS A 35 9.50 10.57 6.23
N GLU A 36 10.79 10.76 6.03
CA GLU A 36 11.47 12.04 6.19
C GLU A 36 11.01 13.05 5.13
N GLY A 37 10.81 14.30 5.54
CA GLY A 37 10.41 15.38 4.63
C GLY A 37 8.96 15.28 4.10
N GLY A 38 8.19 14.27 4.51
CA GLY A 38 6.75 14.28 4.32
C GLY A 38 6.13 15.34 5.23
N GLN A 39 5.32 16.24 4.67
CA GLN A 39 4.46 17.10 5.49
C GLN A 39 3.68 16.21 6.45
N HIS A 40 3.73 16.54 7.74
CA HIS A 40 2.97 15.85 8.77
C HIS A 40 1.49 16.12 8.49
N ARG A 41 0.90 15.33 7.59
CA ARG A 41 -0.54 15.16 7.56
C ARG A 41 -0.84 14.40 8.83
N THR A 42 -1.01 15.12 9.94
CA THR A 42 -1.87 14.68 11.04
C THR A 42 -3.24 14.45 10.42
N VAL A 43 -3.42 13.32 9.76
CA VAL A 43 -4.74 12.72 9.71
C VAL A 43 -4.84 12.13 11.11
N GLU A 44 -5.41 12.90 12.03
CA GLU A 44 -5.95 12.29 13.24
C GLU A 44 -6.72 11.06 12.78
N MET A 45 -6.39 9.91 13.37
CA MET A 45 -6.90 8.60 12.98
C MET A 45 -8.37 8.45 13.45
N GLU A 46 -9.19 9.44 13.11
CA GLU A 46 -10.56 9.71 13.52
C GLU A 46 -11.33 10.20 12.28
N ALA A 47 -11.19 9.47 11.17
CA ALA A 47 -12.13 9.36 10.05
C ALA A 47 -11.38 8.81 8.85
N PRO A 48 -11.93 7.82 8.14
CA PRO A 48 -11.46 7.56 6.79
C PRO A 48 -11.79 8.83 6.00
N THR A 49 -10.78 9.64 5.70
CA THR A 49 -10.79 10.43 4.46
C THR A 49 -10.62 9.43 3.32
N TYR A 50 -11.64 8.57 3.19
CA TYR A 50 -12.03 7.93 1.96
C TYR A 50 -12.11 9.07 0.96
N PHE A 51 -11.11 9.10 0.09
CA PHE A 51 -10.87 10.16 -0.85
C PHE A 51 -12.18 10.58 -1.53
N PRO A 52 -12.50 11.89 -1.60
CA PRO A 52 -13.69 12.32 -2.30
C PRO A 52 -13.52 12.00 -3.79
N GLU A 53 -14.25 11.00 -4.26
CA GLU A 53 -14.72 10.86 -5.65
C GLU A 53 -13.66 10.86 -6.78
N ASP A 54 -12.46 10.30 -6.57
CA ASP A 54 -11.58 9.97 -7.69
C ASP A 54 -11.96 8.59 -8.27
N GLU A 55 -12.63 8.57 -9.44
CA GLU A 55 -13.06 7.39 -10.23
C GLU A 55 -11.94 6.37 -10.54
N ASP A 56 -10.69 6.75 -10.28
CA ASP A 56 -9.47 5.99 -10.56
C ASP A 56 -8.96 5.14 -9.39
N THR A 57 -9.66 5.13 -8.24
CA THR A 57 -9.27 4.28 -7.10
C THR A 57 -9.81 2.85 -7.16
N GLU A 58 -10.73 2.54 -8.07
CA GLU A 58 -11.28 1.19 -8.18
C GLU A 58 -10.34 0.27 -8.98
N PRO A 59 -9.85 -0.84 -8.40
CA PRO A 59 -9.00 -1.78 -9.12
C PRO A 59 -9.72 -2.30 -10.38
N VAL A 60 -9.02 -2.32 -11.51
CA VAL A 60 -9.59 -2.70 -12.83
C VAL A 60 -10.31 -4.06 -12.80
N PHE A 61 -9.88 -4.99 -11.93
CA PHE A 61 -10.53 -6.30 -11.79
C PHE A 61 -11.95 -6.21 -11.19
N ILE A 62 -12.25 -5.22 -10.35
CA ILE A 62 -13.59 -4.99 -9.80
C ILE A 62 -14.55 -4.53 -10.90
N LYS A 63 -14.09 -3.66 -11.82
CA LYS A 63 -14.87 -3.24 -12.99
C LYS A 63 -15.25 -4.43 -13.87
N ARG A 64 -14.33 -5.40 -14.03
CA ARG A 64 -14.59 -6.64 -14.79
C ARG A 64 -15.65 -7.53 -14.14
N LEU A 65 -15.58 -7.72 -12.82
CA LEU A 65 -16.55 -8.54 -12.08
C LEU A 65 -17.99 -7.97 -12.15
N ARG A 66 -18.15 -6.64 -12.24
CA ARG A 66 -19.46 -6.01 -12.45
C ARG A 66 -20.00 -6.18 -13.87
N ASN A 67 -19.14 -6.27 -14.88
CA ASN A 67 -19.58 -6.52 -16.25
C ASN A 67 -19.95 -7.98 -16.51
N ASP A 68 -19.38 -8.91 -15.75
CA ASP A 68 -19.72 -10.33 -15.83
C ASP A 68 -21.06 -10.68 -15.14
N SER A 69 -21.75 -9.71 -14.50
CA SER A 69 -23.08 -9.92 -13.89
C SER A 69 -24.26 -9.65 -14.83
N TYR A 70 -24.04 -9.63 -16.15
CA TYR A 70 -25.11 -9.68 -17.16
C TYR A 70 -25.04 -10.99 -17.96
N PHE A 71 -25.38 -12.09 -17.28
CA PHE A 71 -25.92 -13.32 -17.86
C PHE A 71 -27.00 -13.88 -16.94
#